data_AF-A0A918CMV7-F1
#
_entry.id   AF-A0A918CMV7-F1
#
_cell.length_a   1.000
_cell.length_b   1.000
_cell.length_c   1.000
_cell.angle_alpha   90.00
_cell.angle_beta   90.00
_cell.angle_gamma   90.00
#
_symmetry.space_group_name_H-M   'P 1'
#
loop_
_entity.id
_entity.type
_entity.pdbx_description
1 polymer ?
#
loop_
_entity_poly.entity_id
_entity_poly.type
_entity_poly.pdbx_seq_one_letter_code
_entity_poly.pdbx_strand_id
1 'polypeptide(L)'
;MTDDQLFDALDGLYAYDSGSVDSGIHDELLRLQVVAYLADLPDLTRRETVGLFLWMQYLCPERVVQGYGPADAHEWLNWAAGQGLL
;
A
#
# COMPACT_ATOMS: atom_id res chain seq x y z
N MET A 1 -8.71 8.02 9.29
CA MET A 1 -8.42 7.77 7.86
C MET A 1 -9.53 6.89 7.34
N THR A 2 -10.10 7.20 6.18
CA THR A 2 -11.01 6.27 5.46
C THR A 2 -10.19 5.26 4.65
N ASP A 3 -10.82 4.18 4.19
CA ASP A 3 -10.14 3.18 3.36
C ASP A 3 -9.60 3.80 2.07
N ASP A 4 -10.36 4.67 1.40
CA ASP A 4 -9.90 5.38 0.20
C ASP A 4 -8.64 6.23 0.47
N GLN A 5 -8.64 6.98 1.58
CA GLN A 5 -7.48 7.80 1.97
C GLN A 5 -6.26 6.94 2.30
N LEU A 6 -6.47 5.78 2.93
CA LEU A 6 -5.40 4.84 3.22
C LEU A 6 -4.82 4.26 1.94
N PHE A 7 -5.67 3.83 1.01
CA PHE A 7 -5.24 3.20 -0.23
C PHE A 7 -4.50 4.17 -1.13
N ASP A 8 -4.99 5.40 -1.25
CA ASP A 8 -4.29 6.48 -1.96
C ASP A 8 -2.92 6.76 -1.33
N ALA A 9 -2.83 6.78 0.01
CA ALA A 9 -1.57 6.99 0.70
C ALA A 9 -0.58 5.83 0.49
N LEU A 10 -1.04 4.58 0.57
CA LEU A 10 -0.21 3.39 0.35
C LEU A 10 0.33 3.32 -1.09
N ASP A 11 -0.51 3.64 -2.08
CA ASP A 11 -0.12 3.68 -3.48
C ASP A 11 0.87 4.83 -3.75
N GLY A 12 0.58 6.03 -3.25
CA GLY A 12 1.45 7.19 -3.40
C GLY A 12 2.83 7.03 -2.76
N LEU A 13 2.89 6.48 -1.54
CA LEU A 13 4.16 6.21 -0.85
C LEU A 13 5.01 5.18 -1.62
N TYR A 14 4.38 4.11 -2.12
CA TYR A 14 5.07 3.09 -2.91
C TYR A 14 5.55 3.62 -4.27
N ALA A 15 4.71 4.38 -4.97
CA ALA A 15 5.05 5.02 -6.24
C ALA A 15 6.26 5.94 -6.10
N TYR A 16 6.32 6.73 -5.02
CA TYR A 16 7.45 7.60 -4.74
C TYR A 16 8.75 6.80 -4.53
N ASP A 17 8.72 5.83 -3.63
CA ASP A 17 9.92 5.05 -3.25
C ASP A 17 10.41 4.14 -4.40
N SER A 18 9.52 3.69 -5.29
CA SER A 18 9.87 2.93 -6.51
C SER A 18 10.40 3.80 -7.66
N GLY A 19 10.56 5.11 -7.44
CA GLY A 19 11.18 6.02 -8.40
C GLY A 19 10.20 6.65 -9.40
N SER A 20 8.89 6.54 -9.18
CA SER A 20 7.89 7.35 -9.90
C SER A 20 7.84 8.75 -9.27
N VAL A 21 8.81 9.59 -9.64
CA VAL A 21 9.10 10.90 -9.02
C VAL A 21 7.95 11.91 -9.14
N ASP A 22 7.01 11.72 -10.08
CA ASP A 22 5.83 12.59 -10.27
C ASP A 22 4.77 12.48 -9.14
N SER A 23 4.95 11.55 -8.18
CA SER A 23 4.03 11.36 -7.04
C SER A 23 4.32 12.28 -5.84
N GLY A 24 5.46 12.99 -5.81
CA GLY A 24 5.65 14.20 -5.00
C GLY A 24 5.60 14.07 -3.47
N ILE A 25 5.64 12.87 -2.90
CA ILE A 25 5.47 12.66 -1.45
C ILE A 25 6.72 11.99 -0.88
N HIS A 26 7.74 12.81 -0.55
CA HIS A 26 8.62 12.50 0.57
C HIS A 26 7.92 12.91 1.88
N ASP A 27 6.68 12.46 2.06
CA ASP A 27 5.84 12.84 3.18
C ASP A 27 6.04 11.85 4.31
N GLU A 28 7.14 12.05 5.05
CA GLU A 28 7.44 11.30 6.27
C GLU A 28 6.27 11.37 7.26
N LEU A 29 5.54 12.49 7.29
CA LEU A 29 4.37 12.63 8.15
C LEU A 29 3.25 11.70 7.70
N LEU A 30 2.97 11.60 6.40
CA LEU A 30 1.99 10.65 5.86
C LEU A 30 2.42 9.21 6.15
N ARG A 31 3.69 8.86 5.96
CA ARG A 31 4.22 7.53 6.29
C ARG A 31 3.97 7.20 7.76
N LEU A 32 4.34 8.10 8.67
CA LEU A 32 4.12 7.92 10.12
C LEU A 32 2.63 7.80 10.46
N GLN A 33 1.75 8.55 9.80
CA GLN A 33 0.30 8.46 9.99
C GLN A 33 -0.25 7.12 9.53
N VAL A 34 0.20 6.61 8.38
CA VAL A 34 -0.23 5.31 7.84
C VAL A 34 0.28 4.17 8.72
N VAL A 35 1.55 4.20 9.13
CA VAL A 35 2.13 3.21 10.06
C VAL A 35 1.34 3.21 11.38
N ALA A 36 1.11 4.38 11.97
CA ALA A 36 0.35 4.48 13.22
C ALA A 36 -1.09 3.98 13.06
N TYR A 37 -1.76 4.31 11.95
CA TYR A 37 -3.11 3.85 11.67
C TYR A 37 -3.17 2.32 11.53
N LEU A 38 -2.29 1.71 10.73
CA LEU A 38 -2.24 0.26 10.57
C LEU A 38 -1.87 -0.46 11.86
N ALA A 39 -0.97 0.10 12.67
CA ALA A 39 -0.56 -0.46 13.95
C ALA A 39 -1.67 -0.46 15.01
N ASP A 40 -2.62 0.47 14.93
CA ASP A 40 -3.76 0.57 15.85
C ASP A 40 -4.91 -0.40 15.48
N LEU A 41 -4.91 -0.92 14.25
CA LEU A 41 -5.91 -1.90 13.82
C LEU A 41 -5.71 -3.26 14.51
N PRO A 42 -6.80 -3.97 14.87
CA PRO A 42 -6.72 -5.37 15.28
C PRO A 42 -6.03 -6.22 14.22
N ASP A 43 -5.30 -7.25 14.66
CA ASP A 43 -4.42 -8.05 13.79
C ASP A 43 -5.15 -8.64 12.58
N LEU A 44 -6.39 -9.13 12.79
CA LEU A 44 -7.24 -9.64 11.72
C LEU A 44 -7.67 -8.52 10.75
N THR A 45 -8.15 -7.40 11.29
CA THR A 45 -8.59 -6.24 10.50
C THR A 45 -7.46 -5.67 9.66
N ARG A 46 -6.25 -5.54 10.22
CA ARG A 46 -5.07 -5.11 9.48
C ARG A 46 -4.79 -6.02 8.29
N ARG A 47 -4.85 -7.35 8.48
CA ARG A 47 -4.64 -8.33 7.39
C ARG A 47 -5.72 -8.24 6.33
N GLU A 48 -6.98 -8.05 6.73
CA GLU A 48 -8.11 -7.86 5.81
C GLU A 48 -7.96 -6.58 4.99
N THR A 49 -7.62 -5.45 5.64
CA THR A 49 -7.39 -4.16 4.99
C THR A 49 -6.25 -4.23 3.97
N VAL A 50 -5.11 -4.82 4.34
CA VAL A 50 -3.97 -5.01 3.42
C VAL A 50 -4.32 -5.98 2.29
N GLY A 51 -5.03 -7.07 2.60
CA GLY A 51 -5.49 -8.03 1.60
C GLY A 51 -6.44 -7.39 0.57
N LEU A 52 -7.34 -6.52 1.02
CA LEU A 52 -8.23 -5.78 0.16
C LEU A 52 -7.46 -4.80 -0.73
N PHE A 53 -6.50 -4.06 -0.18
CA PHE A 53 -5.62 -3.18 -0.96
C PHE A 53 -4.90 -3.95 -2.08
N LEU A 54 -4.25 -5.06 -1.75
CA LEU A 54 -3.54 -5.89 -2.72
C LEU A 54 -4.47 -6.45 -3.80
N TRP A 55 -5.69 -6.84 -3.42
CA TRP A 55 -6.69 -7.27 -4.38
C TRP A 55 -7.05 -6.14 -5.35
N MET A 56 -7.36 -4.94 -4.84
CA MET A 56 -7.78 -3.80 -5.66
C MET A 56 -6.67 -3.27 -6.58
N GLN A 57 -5.41 -3.32 -6.14
CA GLN A 57 -4.30 -2.73 -6.90
C GLN A 57 -3.58 -3.71 -7.83
N TYR A 58 -3.51 -5.00 -7.47
CA TYR A 58 -2.66 -5.95 -8.19
C TYR A 58 -3.36 -7.23 -8.64
N LEU A 59 -4.37 -7.72 -7.90
CA LEU A 59 -4.85 -9.10 -8.08
C LEU A 59 -6.27 -9.22 -8.65
N CYS A 60 -7.06 -8.13 -8.72
CA CYS A 60 -8.38 -8.19 -9.33
C CYS A 60 -8.28 -8.36 -10.86
N PRO A 61 -9.31 -8.95 -11.51
CA PRO A 61 -9.27 -9.23 -12.95
C PRO A 61 -8.91 -8.01 -13.82
N GLU A 62 -9.42 -6.83 -13.44
CA GLU A 62 -9.19 -5.58 -14.14
C GLU A 62 -7.70 -5.19 -14.12
N ARG A 63 -7.02 -5.39 -12.99
CA ARG A 63 -5.59 -5.10 -12.83
C ARG A 63 -4.71 -6.15 -13.51
N VAL A 64 -5.11 -7.42 -13.45
CA VAL A 64 -4.39 -8.50 -14.14
C VAL A 64 -4.37 -8.29 -15.66
N VAL A 65 -5.47 -7.83 -16.25
CA VAL A 65 -5.52 -7.47 -17.68
C VAL A 65 -4.59 -6.31 -18.02
N GLN A 66 -4.33 -5.40 -17.08
CA GLN A 66 -3.39 -4.28 -17.23
C GLN A 66 -1.91 -4.69 -17.08
N GLY A 67 -1.64 -5.95 -16.73
CA GLY A 67 -0.29 -6.50 -16.58
C GLY A 67 0.21 -6.60 -15.14
N TYR A 68 -0.57 -6.18 -14.15
CA TYR A 68 -0.25 -6.40 -12.74
C TYR A 68 -0.49 -7.85 -12.34
N GLY A 69 0.12 -8.30 -11.25
CA GLY A 69 -0.14 -9.61 -10.71
C GLY A 69 0.59 -9.93 -9.41
N PRO A 70 0.74 -11.24 -9.11
CA PRO A 70 1.35 -11.69 -7.86
C PRO A 70 2.79 -11.19 -7.65
N ALA A 71 3.54 -10.92 -8.72
CA ALA A 71 4.90 -10.39 -8.63
C ALA A 71 4.90 -8.95 -8.09
N ASP A 72 4.04 -8.08 -8.61
CA ASP A 72 3.90 -6.68 -8.16
C ASP A 72 3.38 -6.62 -6.72
N ALA A 73 2.40 -7.46 -6.37
CA ALA A 73 1.90 -7.59 -5.00
C ALA A 73 3.02 -8.03 -4.03
N HIS A 74 3.90 -8.94 -4.47
CA HIS A 74 5.03 -9.39 -3.66
C HIS A 74 6.09 -8.29 -3.49
N GLU A 75 6.38 -7.52 -4.55
CA GLU A 75 7.29 -6.38 -4.48
C GLU A 75 6.78 -5.32 -3.51
N TRP A 76 5.49 -4.99 -3.59
CA TRP A 76 4.84 -4.07 -2.66
C TRP A 76 4.92 -4.57 -1.22
N LEU A 77 4.65 -5.86 -0.96
CA LEU A 77 4.74 -6.46 0.37
C LEU A 77 6.17 -6.37 0.96
N ASN A 78 7.19 -6.61 0.14
CA ASN A 78 8.59 -6.49 0.56
C ASN A 78 8.94 -5.03 0.90
N TRP A 79 8.49 -4.08 0.09
CA TRP A 79 8.63 -2.65 0.40
C TRP A 79 7.93 -2.31 1.72
N ALA A 80 6.67 -2.72 1.89
CA ALA A 80 5.87 -2.40 3.08
C ALA A 80 6.51 -2.96 4.37
N ALA A 81 7.06 -4.17 4.33
CA ALA A 81 7.82 -4.74 5.44
C ALA A 81 9.09 -3.92 5.75
N GLY A 82 9.80 -3.44 4.73
CA GLY A 82 10.97 -2.56 4.89
C GLY A 82 10.64 -1.20 5.50
N GLN A 83 9.40 -0.72 5.35
CA GLN A 83 8.92 0.54 5.93
C GLN A 83 8.31 0.39 7.33
N GLY A 84 8.19 -0.84 7.86
CA GLY A 84 7.50 -1.10 9.14
C GLY A 84 5.98 -0.94 9.07
N LEU A 85 5.39 -1.06 7.87
CA LEU A 85 3.93 -1.05 7.66
C LEU A 85 3.27 -2.39 7.99
N LEU A 86 4.06 -3.48 7.99
CA LEU A 86 3.64 -4.87 8.19
C LEU A 86 4.50 -5.59 9.22
#